data_AF-A0A1Y4W110-F1
#
_entry.id   AF-A0A1Y4W110-F1
#
_cell.length_a   1.000
_cell.length_b   1.000
_cell.length_c   1.000
_cell.angle_alpha   90.00
_cell.angle_beta   90.00
_cell.angle_gamma   90.00
#
_symmetry.space_group_name_H-M   'P 1'
#
loop_
_entity.id
_entity.type
_entity.pdbx_description
1 polymer ?
#
loop_
_entity_poly.entity_id
_entity_poly.type
_entity_poly.pdbx_seq_one_letter_code
_entity_poly.pdbx_strand_id
1 'polypeptide(L)'
;MRVTKLVIGILMIVLSVWLFLDGLLGQLLGIYAAKSIVGGILEIIIAGLFIGAGIVYICLEKSPYLGGDITGLILMIIAGVLGIFGGFIYAWMFLYAAIALVIGFGFYIWHRIIGTDD
;
A
#
# COMPACT_ATOMS: atom_id res chain seq x y z
N MET A 1 1.28 -5.91 -20.16
CA MET A 1 0.90 -6.26 -18.75
C MET A 1 -0.35 -5.54 -18.19
N ARG A 2 -1.39 -5.28 -19.00
CA ARG A 2 -2.56 -4.49 -18.58
C ARG A 2 -3.35 -5.08 -17.40
N VAL A 3 -3.65 -6.38 -17.47
CA VAL A 3 -4.49 -7.07 -16.48
C VAL A 3 -3.84 -7.07 -15.10
N THR A 4 -2.52 -7.24 -15.04
CA THR A 4 -1.76 -7.27 -13.78
C THR A 4 -1.89 -5.94 -13.04
N LYS A 5 -1.65 -4.80 -13.70
CA LYS A 5 -1.81 -3.46 -13.10
C LYS A 5 -3.23 -3.25 -12.55
N LEU A 6 -4.24 -3.65 -13.32
CA LEU A 6 -5.65 -3.54 -12.90
C LEU A 6 -5.95 -4.36 -11.65
N VAL A 7 -5.57 -5.65 -11.63
CA VAL A 7 -5.84 -6.55 -10.50
C VAL A 7 -5.16 -6.06 -9.24
N ILE A 8 -3.88 -5.66 -9.33
CA ILE A 8 -3.13 -5.16 -8.18
C ILE A 8 -3.74 -3.86 -7.67
N GLY A 9 -4.09 -2.95 -8.58
CA GLY A 9 -4.71 -1.68 -8.19
C GLY A 9 -6.01 -1.90 -7.40
N ILE A 10 -6.85 -2.84 -7.84
CA ILE A 10 -8.06 -3.23 -7.12
C ILE A 10 -7.72 -3.84 -5.75
N LEU A 11 -6.76 -4.76 -5.67
CA LEU A 11 -6.34 -5.37 -4.40
C LEU A 11 -5.80 -4.35 -3.40
N MET A 12 -5.03 -3.36 -3.88
CA MET A 12 -4.52 -2.27 -3.03
C MET A 12 -5.65 -1.41 -2.49
N ILE A 13 -6.66 -1.11 -3.31
CA ILE A 13 -7.85 -0.38 -2.85
C ILE A 13 -8.62 -1.21 -1.82
N VAL A 14 -8.84 -2.51 -2.03
CA VAL A 14 -9.53 -3.35 -1.05
C VAL A 14 -8.78 -3.39 0.28
N LEU A 15 -7.46 -3.60 0.24
CA LEU A 15 -6.62 -3.62 1.46
C LEU A 15 -6.62 -2.27 2.18
N SER A 16 -6.68 -1.17 1.43
CA SER A 16 -6.73 0.17 2.02
C SER A 16 -8.01 0.43 2.81
N VAL A 17 -9.15 -0.11 2.37
CA VAL A 17 -10.42 0.01 3.08
C VAL A 17 -10.32 -0.72 4.42
N TRP A 18 -9.68 -1.89 4.44
CA TRP A 18 -9.40 -2.60 5.68
C TRP A 18 -8.50 -1.79 6.62
N LEU A 19 -7.37 -1.28 6.14
CA LEU A 19 -6.44 -0.45 6.92
C LEU A 19 -7.11 0.79 7.51
N PHE A 20 -7.99 1.43 6.74
CA PHE A 20 -8.73 2.59 7.20
C PHE A 20 -9.68 2.22 8.35
N LEU A 21 -10.40 1.10 8.23
CA LEU A 21 -11.30 0.62 9.27
C LEU A 21 -10.52 0.18 10.52
N ASP A 22 -9.38 -0.50 10.36
CA ASP A 22 -8.54 -0.94 11.49
C ASP A 22 -7.94 0.25 12.25
N GLY A 23 -7.42 1.25 11.52
CA GLY A 23 -6.90 2.47 12.12
C GLY A 23 -7.97 3.30 12.84
N LEU A 24 -9.18 3.37 12.28
CA LEU A 24 -10.28 4.12 12.87
C LEU A 24 -10.90 3.40 14.07
N LEU A 25 -11.35 2.15 13.87
CA LEU A 25 -12.13 1.40 14.86
C LEU A 25 -11.24 0.73 15.90
N GLY A 26 -10.14 0.12 15.46
CA GLY A 26 -9.20 -0.60 16.31
C GLY A 26 -8.39 0.35 17.17
N GLN A 27 -7.63 1.26 16.55
CA GLN A 27 -6.65 2.07 17.28
C GLN A 27 -7.16 3.45 17.73
N LEU A 28 -7.81 4.21 16.85
CA LEU A 28 -8.22 5.59 17.17
C LEU A 28 -9.38 5.60 18.18
N LEU A 29 -10.41 4.80 17.93
CA LEU A 29 -11.57 4.64 18.81
C LEU A 29 -11.36 3.60 19.92
N GLY A 30 -10.50 2.61 19.72
CA GLY A 30 -10.17 1.62 20.75
C GLY A 30 -11.27 0.59 20.98
N ILE A 31 -12.06 0.23 19.95
CA ILE A 31 -13.25 -0.64 20.10
C ILE A 31 -12.85 -2.09 20.44
N TYR A 32 -11.78 -2.60 19.82
CA TYR A 32 -11.33 -3.99 19.97
C TYR A 32 -9.81 -4.15 20.11
N ALA A 33 -9.05 -3.06 20.07
CA ALA A 33 -7.60 -3.06 20.25
C ALA A 33 -7.17 -1.98 21.24
N ALA A 34 -5.92 -2.06 21.71
CA ALA A 34 -5.36 -1.05 22.59
C ALA A 34 -5.36 0.32 21.89
N LYS A 35 -5.98 1.31 22.54
CA LYS A 35 -6.14 2.64 21.97
C LYS A 35 -4.78 3.30 21.80
N SER A 36 -4.50 3.72 20.56
CA SER A 36 -3.33 4.54 20.22
C SER A 36 -3.72 5.54 19.14
N ILE A 37 -3.75 6.82 19.51
CA ILE A 37 -4.10 7.89 18.57
C ILE A 37 -3.05 7.96 17.46
N VAL A 38 -1.77 7.86 17.82
CA VAL A 38 -0.66 7.94 16.86
C VAL A 38 -0.69 6.75 15.90
N GLY A 39 -0.90 5.53 16.41
CA GLY A 39 -0.96 4.34 15.56
C GLY A 39 -2.16 4.35 14.63
N GLY A 40 -3.34 4.75 15.12
CA GLY A 40 -4.54 4.89 14.28
C GLY A 40 -4.39 5.93 13.17
N ILE A 41 -3.77 7.09 13.46
CA ILE A 41 -3.48 8.10 12.43
C ILE A 41 -2.49 7.55 11.39
N LEU A 42 -1.44 6.85 11.82
CA LEU A 42 -0.47 6.26 10.90
C LEU A 42 -1.11 5.21 9.98
N GLU A 43 -1.98 4.34 10.50
CA GLU A 43 -2.71 3.36 9.68
C GLU A 43 -3.62 4.03 8.65
N ILE A 44 -4.32 5.11 9.03
CA ILE A 44 -5.15 5.89 8.10
C ILE A 44 -4.28 6.55 7.00
N ILE A 45 -3.10 7.06 7.33
CA ILE A 45 -2.17 7.62 6.34
C ILE A 45 -1.67 6.52 5.39
N ILE A 46 -1.28 5.37 5.93
CA ILE A 46 -0.85 4.21 5.12
C ILE A 46 -1.99 3.77 4.19
N ALA A 47 -3.23 3.69 4.69
CA ALA A 47 -4.41 3.40 3.87
C ALA A 47 -4.52 4.39 2.69
N GLY A 48 -4.36 5.69 2.94
CA GLY A 48 -4.36 6.71 1.89
C GLY A 48 -3.28 6.49 0.83
N LEU A 49 -2.07 6.08 1.22
CA LEU A 49 -0.98 5.75 0.30
C LEU A 49 -1.31 4.52 -0.56
N PHE A 50 -1.94 3.49 0.03
CA PHE A 50 -2.41 2.31 -0.71
C PHE A 50 -3.52 2.66 -1.71
N ILE A 51 -4.47 3.51 -1.35
CA ILE A 51 -5.51 4.02 -2.28
C ILE A 51 -4.84 4.77 -3.42
N GLY A 52 -3.96 5.72 -3.12
CA GLY A 52 -3.29 6.54 -4.12
C GLY A 52 -2.51 5.68 -5.13
N ALA A 53 -1.72 4.72 -4.65
CA ALA A 53 -0.99 3.81 -5.52
C ALA A 53 -1.93 2.89 -6.32
N GLY A 54 -3.01 2.39 -5.72
CA GLY A 54 -4.00 1.57 -6.40
C GLY A 54 -4.71 2.32 -7.54
N ILE A 55 -5.11 3.57 -7.31
CA ILE A 55 -5.70 4.43 -8.34
C ILE A 55 -4.72 4.67 -9.49
N VAL A 56 -3.46 5.01 -9.18
CA VAL A 56 -2.42 5.23 -10.20
C VAL A 56 -2.25 3.98 -11.08
N TYR A 57 -2.25 2.77 -10.50
CA TYR A 57 -2.15 1.55 -11.28
C TYR A 57 -3.36 1.30 -12.19
N ILE A 58 -4.57 1.60 -11.74
CA ILE A 58 -5.78 1.47 -12.57
C ILE A 58 -5.74 2.51 -13.72
N CYS A 59 -5.41 3.76 -13.42
CA CYS A 59 -5.38 4.83 -14.42
C CYS A 59 -4.30 4.60 -15.49
N LEU A 60 -3.16 4.03 -15.10
CA LEU A 60 -2.02 3.78 -16.00
C LEU A 60 -1.96 2.33 -16.52
N GLU A 61 -3.05 1.56 -16.40
CA GLU A 61 -3.09 0.15 -16.82
C GLU A 61 -2.73 -0.04 -18.31
N LYS A 62 -3.07 0.94 -19.16
CA LYS A 62 -2.85 0.91 -20.62
C LYS A 62 -1.55 1.60 -21.02
N SER A 63 -0.86 2.25 -20.09
CA SER A 63 0.35 2.99 -20.40
C SER A 63 1.51 2.01 -20.66
N PRO A 64 2.22 2.14 -21.80
CA PRO A 64 3.43 1.37 -22.05
C PRO A 64 4.61 1.86 -21.20
N TYR A 65 4.48 3.01 -20.53
CA TYR A 65 5.54 3.59 -19.71
C TYR A 65 5.50 3.10 -18.26
N LEU A 66 6.67 3.02 -17.64
CA LEU A 66 6.90 2.62 -16.25
C LEU A 66 6.46 3.67 -15.20
N GLY A 67 5.85 4.78 -15.61
CA GLY A 67 5.49 5.88 -14.70
C GLY A 67 4.56 5.46 -13.56
N GLY A 68 3.62 4.53 -13.84
CA GLY A 68 2.73 3.99 -12.82
C GLY A 68 3.47 3.12 -11.81
N ASP A 69 4.41 2.29 -12.28
CA ASP A 69 5.21 1.37 -11.46
C ASP A 69 6.20 2.12 -10.58
N ILE A 70 6.81 3.19 -11.09
CA ILE A 70 7.70 4.08 -10.31
C ILE A 70 6.92 4.82 -9.23
N THR A 71 5.74 5.38 -9.59
CA THR A 71 4.90 6.09 -8.62
C THR A 71 4.40 5.15 -7.53
N GLY A 72 3.92 3.96 -7.92
CA GLY A 72 3.52 2.91 -7.00
C GLY A 72 4.65 2.49 -6.05
N LEU A 73 5.86 2.28 -6.57
CA LEU A 73 7.04 1.96 -5.77
C LEU A 73 7.33 3.05 -4.72
N ILE A 74 7.36 4.32 -5.11
CA ILE A 74 7.67 5.43 -4.19
C ILE A 74 6.62 5.49 -3.07
N LEU A 75 5.33 5.44 -3.41
CA LEU A 75 4.25 5.46 -2.43
C LEU A 75 4.33 4.27 -1.47
N MET A 76 4.69 3.08 -1.97
CA MET A 76 4.85 1.89 -1.15
C MET A 76 6.10 1.90 -0.27
N ILE A 77 7.20 2.53 -0.71
CA ILE A 77 8.37 2.74 0.15
C ILE A 77 8.00 3.65 1.32
N ILE A 78 7.29 4.75 1.06
CA ILE A 78 6.83 5.67 2.11
C ILE A 78 5.90 4.93 3.07
N ALA A 79 4.92 4.17 2.55
CA ALA A 79 4.02 3.36 3.36
C ALA A 79 4.75 2.31 4.20
N GLY A 80 5.76 1.63 3.63
CA GLY A 80 6.60 0.66 4.31
C GLY A 80 7.40 1.26 5.46
N VAL A 81 8.03 2.42 5.23
CA VAL A 81 8.79 3.14 6.27
C VAL A 81 7.86 3.57 7.41
N LEU A 82 6.71 4.18 7.09
CA LEU A 82 5.72 4.56 8.09
C LEU A 82 5.18 3.36 8.86
N GLY A 83 4.94 2.23 8.18
CA GLY A 83 4.50 0.99 8.79
C GLY A 83 5.54 0.39 9.75
N ILE A 84 6.84 0.48 9.44
CA ILE A 84 7.91 0.06 10.34
C ILE A 84 7.93 0.93 11.61
N PHE A 85 7.83 2.25 11.46
CA PHE A 85 7.74 3.15 12.62
C PHE A 85 6.49 2.89 13.46
N GLY A 86 5.35 2.68 12.81
CA GLY A 86 4.11 2.31 13.47
C GLY A 86 4.18 0.93 14.13
N GLY A 87 4.98 0.00 13.60
CA GLY A 87 5.22 -1.33 14.14
C GLY A 87 5.73 -1.34 15.59
N PHE A 88 6.53 -0.33 15.96
CA PHE A 88 6.99 -0.16 17.34
C PHE A 88 5.88 0.25 18.32
N ILE A 89 4.76 0.76 17.80
CA ILE A 89 3.57 1.15 18.57
C ILE A 89 2.55 0.02 18.55
N TYR A 90 2.29 -0.54 17.37
CA TYR A 90 1.35 -1.63 17.13
C TYR A 90 2.01 -2.68 16.23
N ALA A 91 2.35 -3.83 16.81
CA ALA A 91 3.16 -4.85 16.14
C ALA A 91 2.57 -5.34 14.80
N TRP A 92 1.24 -5.32 14.65
CA TRP A 92 0.60 -5.69 13.39
C TRP A 92 0.92 -4.74 12.23
N MET A 93 1.34 -3.50 12.48
CA MET A 93 1.79 -2.60 11.41
C MET A 93 3.05 -3.09 10.71
N PHE A 94 3.87 -3.94 11.33
CA PHE A 94 4.99 -4.58 10.64
C PHE A 94 4.53 -5.46 9.47
N LEU A 95 3.37 -6.11 9.59
CA LEU A 95 2.79 -6.90 8.51
C LEU A 95 2.44 -6.00 7.32
N TYR A 96 1.77 -4.87 7.58
CA TYR A 96 1.37 -3.93 6.54
C TYR A 96 2.59 -3.27 5.89
N ALA A 97 3.65 -3.00 6.65
CA ALA A 97 4.92 -2.54 6.12
C ALA A 97 5.56 -3.54 5.15
N ALA A 98 5.60 -4.82 5.54
CA ALA A 98 6.13 -5.88 4.70
C ALA A 98 5.32 -6.02 3.41
N ILE A 99 3.98 -6.01 3.50
CA ILE A 99 3.09 -6.07 2.33
C ILE A 99 3.35 -4.89 1.39
N ALA A 100 3.46 -3.67 1.92
CA ALA A 100 3.75 -2.47 1.12
C ALA A 100 5.05 -2.64 0.33
N LEU A 101 6.14 -3.02 1.01
CA LEU A 101 7.45 -3.18 0.36
C LEU A 101 7.46 -4.32 -0.67
N VAL A 102 6.80 -5.45 -0.38
CA VAL A 102 6.69 -6.56 -1.32
C VAL A 102 5.92 -6.15 -2.58
N ILE A 103 4.81 -5.42 -2.43
CA ILE A 103 4.04 -4.90 -3.56
C ILE A 103 4.88 -3.87 -4.35
N GLY A 104 5.49 -2.90 -3.67
CA GLY A 104 6.29 -1.85 -4.30
C GLY A 104 7.45 -2.42 -5.12
N PHE A 105 8.36 -3.16 -4.48
CA PHE A 105 9.53 -3.72 -5.14
C PHE A 105 9.17 -4.86 -6.08
N GLY A 106 8.26 -5.76 -5.67
CA GLY A 106 7.88 -6.92 -6.47
C GLY A 106 7.33 -6.52 -7.83
N PHE A 107 6.42 -5.55 -7.88
CA PHE A 107 5.83 -5.12 -9.16
C PHE A 107 6.74 -4.25 -10.00
N TYR A 108 7.58 -3.42 -9.38
CA TYR A 108 8.59 -2.65 -10.10
C TYR A 108 9.62 -3.58 -10.78
N ILE A 109 10.15 -4.55 -10.04
CA ILE A 109 11.13 -5.52 -10.55
C ILE A 109 10.50 -6.39 -11.63
N TRP A 110 9.29 -6.91 -11.40
CA TRP A 110 8.57 -7.71 -12.39
C TRP A 110 8.38 -6.95 -13.70
N HIS A 111 7.88 -5.72 -13.66
CA HIS A 111 7.69 -4.91 -14.87
C HIS A 111 8.99 -4.61 -15.60
N ARG A 112 10.10 -4.41 -14.87
CA ARG A 112 11.41 -4.19 -15.50
C ARG A 112 11.94 -5.44 -16.21
N ILE A 113 11.73 -6.63 -15.64
CA ILE A 113 12.30 -7.89 -16.17
C ILE A 113 11.43 -8.48 -17.28
N ILE A 114 10.11 -8.47 -17.12
CA ILE A 114 9.16 -9.15 -18.02
C ILE A 114 8.53 -8.17 -19.03
N GLY A 115 8.52 -6.86 -18.72
CA GLY A 115 8.01 -5.83 -19.61
C GLY A 115 8.96 -5.44 -20.74
N THR A 116 10.12 -6.08 -20.87
CA THR A 116 11.08 -5.88 -21.98
C THR A 116 10.83 -6.79 -23.18
N ASP A 117 9.86 -7.71 -23.09
CA ASP A 117 9.60 -8.72 -24.13
C ASP A 117 8.44 -8.35 -25.08
N ASP A 118 7.89 -7.12 -24.96
CA ASP A 118 6.96 -6.48 -25.92
C ASP A 118 7.68 -5.37 -26.70
#